data_AF-A0A2V9I584-F1
#
_entry.id   AF-A0A2V9I584-F1
#
_cell.length_a   1.000
_cell.length_b   1.000
_cell.length_c   1.000
_cell.angle_alpha   90.00
_cell.angle_beta   90.00
_cell.angle_gamma   90.00
#
_symmetry.space_group_name_H-M   'P 1'
#
loop_
_entity.id
_entity.type
_entity.pdbx_description
1 polymer ?
#
loop_
_entity_poly.entity_id
_entity_poly.type
_entity_poly.pdbx_seq_one_letter_code
_entity_poly.pdbx_strand_id
1 'polypeptide(L)'
;MQPVKRLILATGLILTCLASFGASPPFLPDSYLRHVKYLASDDLKGRGNGTPELDKAAEYIAAHFSASGVAPAGDEGTYYQKFMLTTGSEV
;
A
#
# COMPACT_ATOMS: atom_id res chain seq x y z
N MET A 1 -8.06 47.71 -10.95
CA MET A 1 -9.17 46.74 -10.75
C MET A 1 -8.69 45.27 -10.69
N GLN A 2 -7.69 44.96 -9.86
CA GLN A 2 -7.12 43.59 -9.73
C GLN A 2 -7.17 42.96 -8.30
N PRO A 3 -7.48 43.65 -7.18
CA PRO A 3 -7.37 43.05 -5.85
C PRO A 3 -8.51 42.07 -5.51
N VAL A 4 -9.72 42.33 -6.04
CA VAL A 4 -10.92 41.51 -5.75
C VAL A 4 -10.84 40.12 -6.39
N LYS A 5 -10.24 39.99 -7.58
CA LYS A 5 -10.04 38.69 -8.25
C LYS A 5 -9.09 37.78 -7.46
N ARG A 6 -8.05 38.34 -6.83
CA ARG A 6 -7.11 37.59 -5.98
C ARG A 6 -7.75 37.16 -4.66
N LEU A 7 -8.64 37.97 -4.11
CA LEU A 7 -9.38 37.67 -2.88
C LEU A 7 -10.43 36.55 -3.09
N ILE A 8 -11.12 36.56 -4.24
CA ILE A 8 -12.08 35.50 -4.63
C ILE A 8 -11.35 34.17 -4.92
N LEU A 9 -10.16 34.22 -5.54
CA LEU A 9 -9.37 33.02 -5.82
C LEU A 9 -8.83 32.36 -4.54
N ALA A 10 -8.40 33.16 -3.56
CA ALA A 10 -7.89 32.66 -2.27
C ALA A 10 -9.00 32.07 -1.39
N THR A 11 -10.20 32.66 -1.39
CA THR A 11 -11.35 32.12 -0.64
C THR A 11 -11.92 30.85 -1.28
N GLY A 12 -11.92 30.75 -2.62
CA GLY A 12 -12.26 29.52 -3.33
C GLY A 12 -11.29 28.36 -3.01
N LEU A 13 -9.98 28.65 -2.93
CA LEU A 13 -8.94 27.66 -2.64
C LEU A 13 -9.01 27.15 -1.19
N ILE A 14 -9.36 28.02 -0.23
CA ILE A 14 -9.53 27.65 1.18
C ILE A 14 -10.81 26.81 1.38
N LEU A 15 -11.90 27.11 0.66
CA LEU A 15 -13.15 26.35 0.76
C LEU A 15 -13.02 24.93 0.20
N THR A 16 -12.19 24.72 -0.83
CA THR A 16 -11.90 23.37 -1.36
C THR A 16 -11.02 22.52 -0.43
N CYS A 17 -10.26 23.13 0.48
CA CYS A 17 -9.35 22.40 1.38
C CYS A 17 -10.09 21.78 2.58
N LEU A 18 -11.17 22.40 3.07
CA LEU A 18 -11.94 21.88 4.21
C LEU A 18 -12.77 20.62 3.90
N ALA A 19 -13.08 20.35 2.63
CA ALA A 19 -13.92 19.21 2.25
C ALA A 19 -13.17 17.86 2.20
N SER A 20 -11.84 17.87 2.41
CA SER A 20 -10.99 16.66 2.31
C SER A 20 -10.65 16.02 3.67
N PHE A 21 -11.27 16.44 4.77
CA PHE A 21 -11.05 15.78 6.07
C PHE A 21 -11.75 14.42 6.10
N GLY A 22 -10.91 13.38 5.97
CA GLY A 22 -11.28 11.99 5.70
C GLY A 22 -12.13 11.33 6.77
N ALA A 23 -13.22 10.72 6.32
CA ALA A 23 -13.79 9.57 6.99
C ALA A 23 -12.96 8.34 6.57
N SER A 24 -12.10 7.82 7.46
CA SER A 24 -11.50 6.50 7.24
C SER A 24 -12.62 5.48 7.15
N PRO A 25 -12.61 4.58 6.15
CA PRO A 25 -13.58 3.50 6.11
C PRO A 25 -13.50 2.70 7.42
N PRO A 26 -14.65 2.27 7.97
CA PRO A 26 -14.65 1.51 9.21
C PRO A 26 -13.81 0.24 9.03
N PHE A 27 -13.13 -0.17 10.10
CA PHE A 27 -12.46 -1.47 10.12
C PHE A 27 -13.51 -2.57 9.89
N LEU A 28 -13.30 -3.37 8.84
CA LEU A 28 -14.17 -4.50 8.49
C LEU A 28 -13.43 -5.80 8.84
N PRO A 29 -13.82 -6.50 9.92
CA PRO A 29 -13.17 -7.74 10.34
C PRO A 29 -13.04 -8.78 9.23
N ASP A 30 -14.07 -8.92 8.39
CA ASP A 30 -14.07 -9.85 7.27
C ASP A 30 -13.01 -9.50 6.22
N SER A 31 -12.80 -8.22 5.94
CA SER A 31 -11.78 -7.77 4.98
C SER A 31 -10.38 -8.11 5.48
N TYR A 32 -10.11 -7.88 6.76
CA TYR A 32 -8.86 -8.30 7.39
C TYR A 32 -8.67 -9.81 7.32
N LEU A 33 -9.69 -10.58 7.71
CA LEU A 33 -9.63 -12.04 7.71
C LEU A 33 -9.44 -12.63 6.31
N ARG A 34 -9.94 -11.98 5.24
CA ARG A 34 -9.67 -12.44 3.86
C ARG A 34 -8.18 -12.43 3.53
N HIS A 35 -7.46 -11.37 3.89
CA HIS A 35 -6.01 -11.29 3.66
C HIS A 35 -5.27 -12.37 4.43
N VAL A 36 -5.61 -12.55 5.72
CA VAL A 36 -5.00 -13.59 6.56
C VAL A 36 -5.24 -14.98 5.98
N LYS A 37 -6.48 -15.30 5.58
CA LYS A 37 -6.84 -16.61 5.01
C LYS A 37 -6.09 -16.89 3.72
N TYR A 38 -5.95 -15.91 2.82
CA TYR A 38 -5.21 -16.10 1.58
C TYR A 38 -3.72 -16.26 1.83
N LEU A 39 -3.10 -15.40 2.64
CA LEU A 39 -1.67 -15.45 2.92
C LEU A 39 -1.23 -16.70 3.71
N ALA A 40 -2.19 -17.38 4.34
CA ALA A 40 -2.00 -18.64 5.04
C ALA A 40 -2.63 -19.85 4.33
N SER A 41 -3.10 -19.70 3.08
CA SER A 41 -3.75 -20.80 2.37
C SER A 41 -2.74 -21.82 1.84
N ASP A 42 -3.23 -23.04 1.59
CA ASP A 42 -2.47 -24.10 0.95
C ASP A 42 -1.99 -23.75 -0.47
N ASP A 43 -2.63 -22.77 -1.13
CA ASP A 43 -2.22 -22.29 -2.46
C ASP A 43 -0.81 -21.69 -2.45
N LEU A 44 -0.42 -21.11 -1.30
CA LEU A 44 0.91 -20.56 -1.10
C LEU A 44 1.89 -21.57 -0.54
N LYS A 45 1.51 -22.82 -0.20
CA LYS A 45 2.40 -23.95 0.13
C LYS A 45 3.57 -23.68 1.11
N GLY A 46 3.52 -22.58 1.85
CA GLY A 46 4.69 -22.01 2.54
C GLY A 46 5.51 -21.03 1.69
N ARG A 47 6.19 -20.08 2.33
CA ARG A 47 6.88 -18.95 1.66
C ARG A 47 8.37 -18.97 1.99
N GLY A 48 9.01 -20.10 1.69
CA GLY A 48 10.45 -20.27 1.91
C GLY A 48 11.27 -19.30 1.07
N ASN A 49 12.52 -19.06 1.47
CA ASN A 49 13.40 -18.14 0.74
C ASN A 49 13.58 -18.61 -0.72
N GLY A 50 13.27 -17.73 -1.68
CA GLY A 50 13.43 -18.00 -3.11
C GLY A 50 12.39 -18.95 -3.72
N THR A 51 11.29 -19.27 -3.02
CA THR A 51 10.22 -20.07 -3.62
C THR A 51 9.28 -19.22 -4.49
N PRO A 52 8.70 -19.77 -5.56
CA PRO A 52 7.70 -19.05 -6.37
C PRO A 52 6.48 -18.59 -5.57
N GLU A 53 6.14 -19.29 -4.49
CA GLU A 53 5.03 -18.92 -3.62
C GLU A 53 5.35 -17.70 -2.73
N LEU A 54 6.63 -17.46 -2.41
CA LEU A 54 7.05 -16.22 -1.79
C LEU A 54 6.81 -15.04 -2.74
N ASP A 55 7.15 -15.20 -4.02
CA ASP A 55 6.94 -14.18 -5.05
C ASP A 55 5.44 -13.87 -5.22
N LYS A 56 4.59 -14.91 -5.28
CA LYS A 56 3.12 -14.74 -5.33
C LYS A 56 2.58 -13.94 -4.13
N ALA A 57 3.09 -14.23 -2.93
CA ALA A 57 2.68 -13.49 -1.74
C ALA A 57 3.12 -12.02 -1.81
N ALA A 58 4.33 -11.75 -2.32
CA ALA A 58 4.83 -10.41 -2.50
C ALA A 58 4.01 -9.63 -3.55
N GLU A 59 3.66 -10.24 -4.69
CA GLU A 59 2.77 -9.70 -5.71
C GLU A 59 1.38 -9.35 -5.15
N TYR A 60 0.80 -10.25 -4.36
CA TYR A 60 -0.49 -10.01 -3.69
C TYR A 60 -0.45 -8.75 -2.81
N ILE A 61 0.59 -8.61 -1.98
CA ILE A 61 0.75 -7.46 -1.08
C ILE A 61 0.97 -6.18 -1.89
N ALA A 62 1.84 -6.20 -2.89
CA ALA A 62 2.10 -5.05 -3.76
C ALA A 62 0.84 -4.57 -4.48
N ALA A 63 0.03 -5.50 -5.02
CA ALA A 63 -1.25 -5.17 -5.66
C ALA A 63 -2.23 -4.50 -4.69
N HIS A 64 -2.33 -4.99 -3.46
CA HIS A 64 -3.20 -4.39 -2.44
C HIS A 64 -2.70 -3.02 -1.95
N PHE A 65 -1.38 -2.82 -1.84
CA PHE A 65 -0.81 -1.51 -1.53
C PHE A 65 -1.08 -0.49 -2.64
N SER A 66 -0.88 -0.90 -3.90
CA SER A 66 -1.20 -0.07 -5.06
C SER A 66 -2.68 0.30 -5.09
N ALA A 67 -3.58 -0.67 -4.91
CA ALA A 67 -5.02 -0.44 -4.86
C ALA A 67 -5.46 0.46 -3.70
N SER A 68 -4.70 0.49 -2.62
CA SER A 68 -4.97 1.34 -1.44
C SER A 68 -4.39 2.76 -1.58
N GLY A 69 -3.72 3.07 -2.71
CA GLY A 69 -3.10 4.38 -2.95
C GLY A 69 -1.80 4.60 -2.17
N VAL A 70 -1.18 3.54 -1.65
CA VAL A 70 0.11 3.63 -0.97
C VAL A 70 1.19 3.89 -2.02
N ALA A 71 1.97 4.95 -1.81
CA ALA A 71 3.11 5.25 -2.66
C ALA A 71 4.19 4.16 -2.51
N PRO A 72 4.80 3.70 -3.61
CA PRO A 72 5.89 2.74 -3.53
C PRO A 72 7.11 3.37 -2.85
N ALA A 73 7.80 2.58 -2.02
CA ALA A 73 8.94 3.03 -1.22
C ALA A 73 10.09 2.00 -1.19
N GLY A 74 10.01 0.98 -2.03
CA GLY A 74 11.07 0.00 -2.25
C GLY A 74 12.11 0.48 -3.25
N ASP A 75 12.96 -0.46 -3.67
CA ASP A 75 14.03 -0.20 -4.62
C ASP A 75 13.46 0.31 -5.95
N GLU A 76 14.14 1.29 -6.54
CA GLU A 76 13.79 1.87 -7.85
C GLU A 76 12.34 2.39 -7.93
N GLY A 77 11.74 2.77 -6.79
CA GLY A 77 10.35 3.25 -6.75
C GLY A 77 9.33 2.13 -6.92
N THR A 78 9.69 0.89 -6.55
CA THR A 78 8.78 -0.26 -6.55
C THR A 78 8.20 -0.53 -5.15
N TYR A 79 7.38 -1.58 -5.02
CA TYR A 79 6.93 -2.10 -3.71
C TYR A 79 7.89 -3.15 -3.12
N TYR A 80 9.01 -3.43 -3.78
CA TYR A 80 9.91 -4.52 -3.42
C TYR A 80 11.22 -3.98 -2.85
N GLN A 81 11.74 -4.64 -1.83
CA GLN A 81 13.02 -4.30 -1.22
C GLN A 81 13.95 -5.51 -1.26
N LYS A 82 15.11 -5.36 -1.87
CA LYS A 82 16.18 -6.36 -1.90
C LYS A 82 17.00 -6.25 -0.63
N PHE A 83 17.33 -7.39 -0.04
CA PHE A 83 18.21 -7.47 1.11
C PHE A 83 19.01 -8.76 1.07
N MET A 84 20.18 -8.76 1.69
CA MET A 84 20.99 -9.97 1.84
C MET A 84 20.40 -10.86 2.93
N LEU A 85 20.15 -12.12 2.57
CA LEU A 85 19.72 -13.16 3.50
C LEU A 85 20.95 -13.97 3.93
N THR A 86 21.27 -13.94 5.22
CA THR A 86 22.27 -14.84 5.81
C THR A 86 21.56 -16.09 6.30
N THR A 87 21.54 -17.15 5.51
CA THR A 87 21.09 -18.48 5.95
C THR A 87 22.26 -19.11 6.71
N GLY A 88 22.17 -19.19 8.04
CA GLY A 88 23.22 -19.68 8.93
C GLY A 88 23.55 -21.19 8.83
N SER A 89 23.49 -21.75 7.63
CA SER A 89 23.76 -23.16 7.33
C SER A 89 24.66 -23.22 6.11
N GLU A 90 25.93 -23.57 6.33
CA GLU A 90 26.76 -24.17 5.30
C GLU A 90 26.07 -25.46 4.86
N VAL A 91 25.80 -25.60 3.57
CA VAL A 91 25.12 -26.76 2.98
C VAL A 91 25.94 -28.04 3.11
#